data_AF-A0ABD1PDA8-F1
#
_entry.id   AF-A0ABD1PDA8-F1
#
_cell.length_a   1.000
_cell.length_b   1.000
_cell.length_c   1.000
_cell.angle_alpha   90.00
_cell.angle_beta   90.00
_cell.angle_gamma   90.00
#
_symmetry.space_group_name_H-M   'P 1'
#
loop_
_entity.id
_entity.type
_entity.pdbx_description
1 polymer ?
#
loop_
_entity_poly.entity_id
_entity_poly.type
_entity_poly.pdbx_seq_one_letter_code
_entity_poly.pdbx_strand_id
1 'polypeptide(L)'
;MNLKDDSSSKNIEKREETLPDPLTLHHSDTLGLTLINTPLDGHNYGQWSCSMRLSLSAKNKLGLIDGIITAPPSTDAKFPIWQCCNDLVLTWILHSIHTDITRNIIFFDTAATVWSDLQDQFSREMIQESIKSDKKSLNVAKAPSLFLRITLDSRDFGMN
;
A
#
# COMPACT_ATOMS: atom_id res chain seq x y z
N MET A 1 -41.47 3.24 57.62
CA MET A 1 -42.08 3.70 56.35
C MET A 1 -41.08 4.59 55.66
N ASN A 2 -40.99 4.41 54.35
CA ASN A 2 -39.91 4.76 53.45
C ASN A 2 -40.11 6.19 52.87
N LEU A 3 -39.08 6.71 52.16
CA LEU A 3 -39.14 7.73 51.06
C LEU A 3 -39.12 9.22 51.50
N LYS A 4 -38.35 10.17 50.92
CA LYS A 4 -37.47 10.23 49.74
C LYS A 4 -36.59 11.51 49.75
N ASP A 5 -35.33 11.33 49.38
CA ASP A 5 -34.56 12.04 48.35
C ASP A 5 -34.48 13.58 48.36
N ASP A 6 -33.28 14.10 48.63
CA ASP A 6 -32.75 15.25 47.89
C ASP A 6 -31.24 15.06 47.65
N SER A 7 -30.91 13.97 46.95
CA SER A 7 -29.57 13.75 46.43
C SER A 7 -29.46 14.50 45.10
N SER A 8 -28.84 15.67 45.18
CA SER A 8 -28.23 16.41 44.08
C SER A 8 -27.41 15.47 43.20
N SER A 9 -28.04 14.90 42.19
CA SER A 9 -27.37 14.13 41.15
C SER A 9 -27.01 15.12 40.05
N LYS A 10 -25.83 15.74 40.21
CA LYS A 10 -25.13 16.34 39.08
C LYS A 10 -24.90 15.21 38.08
N ASN A 11 -25.67 15.20 37.00
CA ASN A 11 -25.36 14.39 35.82
C ASN A 11 -23.97 14.83 35.36
N ILE A 12 -22.97 14.04 35.74
CA ILE A 12 -21.63 14.12 35.18
C ILE A 12 -21.82 13.66 33.74
N GLU A 13 -21.98 14.63 32.87
CA GLU A 13 -21.90 14.49 31.43
C GLU A 13 -20.59 13.76 31.13
N LYS A 14 -20.73 12.47 30.80
CA LYS A 14 -19.64 11.61 30.40
C LYS A 14 -19.11 12.22 29.12
N ARG A 15 -18.05 13.02 29.24
CA ARG A 15 -17.30 13.60 28.14
C ARG A 15 -16.76 12.40 27.34
N GLU A 16 -17.51 11.97 26.33
CA GLU A 16 -16.95 11.16 25.26
C GLU A 16 -15.82 12.00 24.69
N GLU A 17 -14.58 11.56 24.91
CA GLU A 17 -13.45 12.03 24.13
C GLU A 17 -13.76 11.68 22.68
N THR A 18 -14.38 12.64 21.99
CA THR A 18 -14.84 12.50 20.61
C THR A 18 -13.58 12.43 19.76
N LEU A 19 -13.14 11.20 19.46
CA LEU A 19 -12.18 10.98 18.40
C LEU A 19 -12.71 11.71 17.16
N PRO A 20 -11.90 12.54 16.49
CA PRO A 20 -12.34 13.29 15.33
C PRO A 20 -12.91 12.32 14.30
N ASP A 21 -14.13 12.57 13.81
CA ASP A 21 -14.79 11.70 12.84
C ASP A 21 -13.86 11.54 11.62
N PRO A 22 -13.52 10.31 11.20
CA PRO A 22 -12.68 10.05 10.04
C PRO A 22 -13.12 10.76 8.75
N LEU A 23 -14.41 11.11 8.63
CA LEU A 23 -14.98 11.86 7.51
C LEU A 23 -14.91 13.39 7.67
N THR A 24 -14.25 13.89 8.70
CA THR A 24 -14.00 15.34 8.83
C THR A 24 -12.86 15.77 7.92
N LEU A 25 -13.10 16.80 7.11
CA LEU A 25 -12.07 17.51 6.37
C LEU A 25 -11.45 18.56 7.26
N HIS A 26 -10.18 18.40 7.58
CA HIS A 26 -9.44 19.37 8.36
C HIS A 26 -8.96 20.51 7.46
N HIS A 27 -8.77 21.73 7.98
CA HIS A 27 -8.31 22.87 7.18
C HIS A 27 -6.91 22.67 6.56
N SER A 28 -6.11 21.73 7.10
CA SER A 28 -4.82 21.33 6.53
C SER A 28 -4.92 20.27 5.42
N ASP A 29 -6.13 19.79 5.13
CA ASP A 29 -6.41 18.84 4.06
C ASP A 29 -6.55 19.60 2.74
N THR A 30 -5.43 19.74 2.02
CA THR A 30 -5.40 20.41 0.72
C THR A 30 -4.93 19.46 -0.37
N LEU A 31 -5.40 19.68 -1.60
CA LEU A 31 -5.04 18.87 -2.77
C LEU A 31 -3.55 19.00 -3.14
N GLY A 32 -2.92 20.13 -2.80
CA GLY A 32 -1.49 20.39 -3.01
C GLY A 32 -0.58 19.84 -1.92
N LEU A 33 -1.11 19.11 -0.93
CA LEU A 33 -0.31 18.53 0.14
C LEU A 33 0.50 17.35 -0.40
N THR A 34 1.83 17.49 -0.39
CA THR A 34 2.74 16.37 -0.65
C THR A 34 2.82 15.49 0.59
N LEU A 35 2.11 14.36 0.59
CA LEU A 35 2.20 13.39 1.68
C LEU A 35 3.52 12.61 1.65
N ILE A 36 4.06 12.37 0.47
CA ILE A 36 5.21 11.48 0.26
C ILE A 36 6.25 12.18 -0.61
N ASN A 37 7.47 12.30 -0.09
CA ASN A 37 8.58 12.94 -0.81
C ASN A 37 9.22 12.04 -1.88
N THR A 38 9.06 10.72 -1.76
CA THR A 38 9.60 9.74 -2.71
C THR A 38 8.44 9.05 -3.44
N PRO A 39 8.12 9.47 -4.68
CA PRO A 39 7.05 8.86 -5.45
C PRO A 39 7.29 7.38 -5.72
N LEU A 40 6.21 6.62 -5.93
CA LEU A 40 6.27 5.22 -6.33
C LEU A 40 6.92 5.11 -7.72
N ASP A 41 8.05 4.41 -7.81
CA ASP A 41 8.86 4.25 -9.04
C ASP A 41 8.88 2.81 -9.57
N GLY A 42 8.15 1.91 -8.91
CA GLY A 42 8.03 0.50 -9.25
C GLY A 42 8.98 -0.42 -8.47
N HIS A 43 10.07 0.11 -7.93
CA HIS A 43 11.03 -0.67 -7.14
C HIS A 43 10.92 -0.41 -5.64
N ASN A 44 10.30 0.71 -5.26
CA ASN A 44 10.22 1.18 -3.87
C ASN A 44 8.87 0.91 -3.18
N TYR A 45 8.01 0.05 -3.71
CA TYR A 45 6.64 -0.17 -3.21
C TYR A 45 6.56 -0.40 -1.69
N GLY A 46 7.47 -1.20 -1.12
CA GLY A 46 7.48 -1.47 0.33
C GLY A 46 7.71 -0.21 1.19
N GLN A 47 8.64 0.65 0.78
CA GLN A 47 8.92 1.92 1.47
C GLN A 47 7.81 2.94 1.23
N TRP A 48 7.34 3.05 -0.02
CA TRP A 48 6.27 3.96 -0.41
C TRP A 48 4.96 3.62 0.33
N SER A 49 4.55 2.35 0.33
CA SER A 49 3.29 1.92 0.96
C SER A 49 3.30 2.15 2.47
N CYS A 50 4.42 1.85 3.15
CA CYS A 50 4.60 2.16 4.57
C CYS A 50 4.43 3.65 4.86
N SER A 51 5.10 4.50 4.08
CA SER A 51 5.07 5.97 4.24
C SER A 51 3.66 6.53 3.97
N MET A 52 2.96 6.01 2.96
CA MET A 52 1.60 6.42 2.61
C MET A 52 0.62 6.06 3.73
N ARG A 53 0.67 4.82 4.23
CA ARG A 53 -0.18 4.39 5.35
C ARG A 53 0.04 5.22 6.61
N LEU A 54 1.30 5.52 6.93
CA LEU A 54 1.63 6.34 8.11
C LEU A 54 1.05 7.76 7.97
N SER A 55 1.21 8.36 6.78
CA SER A 55 0.68 9.70 6.49
C SER A 55 -0.83 9.75 6.56
N LEU A 56 -1.53 8.77 5.96
CA LEU A 56 -2.99 8.68 6.02
C LEU A 56 -3.51 8.39 7.44
N SER A 57 -2.78 7.58 8.22
CA SER A 57 -3.09 7.32 9.62
C SER A 57 -3.02 8.59 10.47
N ALA A 58 -1.96 9.39 10.30
CA ALA A 58 -1.81 10.68 10.98
C ALA A 58 -2.94 11.68 10.64
N LYS A 59 -3.62 11.49 9.50
CA LYS A 59 -4.75 12.31 9.04
C LYS A 59 -6.12 11.68 9.33
N ASN A 60 -6.14 10.53 10.02
CA ASN A 60 -7.34 9.75 10.29
C ASN A 60 -8.12 9.34 9.00
N LYS A 61 -7.39 9.03 7.93
CA LYS A 61 -7.95 8.64 6.62
C LYS A 61 -7.58 7.21 6.21
N LEU A 62 -6.81 6.48 7.04
CA LEU A 62 -6.36 5.13 6.74
C LEU A 62 -7.53 4.16 6.43
N GLY A 63 -8.67 4.33 7.11
CA GLY A 63 -9.85 3.49 6.89
C GLY A 63 -10.46 3.58 5.49
N LEU A 64 -10.17 4.63 4.71
CA LEU A 64 -10.64 4.77 3.33
C LEU A 64 -9.85 3.89 2.34
N ILE A 65 -8.59 3.57 2.63
CA ILE A 65 -7.77 2.67 1.79
C ILE A 65 -7.86 1.21 2.23
N ASP A 66 -7.98 0.97 3.55
CA ASP A 66 -8.14 -0.38 4.11
C ASP A 66 -9.58 -0.91 3.97
N GLY A 67 -10.52 -0.11 3.44
CA GLY A 67 -11.92 -0.48 3.21
C GLY A 67 -12.79 -0.55 4.46
N ILE A 68 -12.26 -0.13 5.62
CA ILE A 68 -13.00 -0.05 6.89
C ILE A 68 -14.11 1.00 6.80
N ILE A 69 -13.84 2.11 6.12
CA ILE A 69 -14.81 3.20 5.86
C ILE A 69 -15.36 3.01 4.46
N THR A 70 -16.47 2.26 4.37
CA THR A 70 -17.13 1.96 3.10
C THR A 70 -18.02 3.09 2.62
N ALA A 71 -18.28 3.12 1.31
CA ALA A 71 -19.22 4.04 0.71
C ALA A 71 -20.61 3.84 1.32
N PRO A 72 -21.21 4.88 1.93
CA PRO A 72 -22.60 4.80 2.35
C PRO A 72 -23.52 4.79 1.12
N PRO A 73 -24.82 4.45 1.28
CA PRO A 73 -25.79 4.56 0.19
C PRO A 73 -25.83 5.98 -0.37
N SER A 74 -26.04 6.14 -1.68
CA SER A 74 -26.13 7.46 -2.32
C SER A 74 -27.27 8.35 -1.78
N THR A 75 -28.24 7.76 -1.08
CA THR A 75 -29.34 8.45 -0.41
C THR A 75 -28.98 8.95 0.99
N ASP A 76 -27.83 8.56 1.54
CA ASP A 76 -27.36 8.96 2.86
C ASP A 76 -26.78 10.38 2.81
N ALA A 77 -27.13 11.21 3.79
CA ALA A 77 -26.57 12.56 3.95
C ALA A 77 -25.04 12.56 4.13
N LYS A 78 -24.45 11.44 4.54
CA LYS A 78 -22.99 11.27 4.67
C LYS A 78 -22.28 10.93 3.36
N PHE A 79 -23.01 10.59 2.30
CA PHE A 79 -22.39 10.22 1.03
C PHE A 79 -21.52 11.33 0.41
N PRO A 80 -21.97 12.60 0.34
CA PRO A 80 -21.15 13.66 -0.26
C PRO A 80 -19.83 13.89 0.49
N ILE A 81 -19.85 13.85 1.83
CA ILE A 81 -18.64 14.06 2.64
C ILE A 81 -17.69 12.87 2.54
N TRP A 82 -18.22 11.64 2.49
CA TRP A 82 -17.43 10.44 2.22
C TRP A 82 -16.75 10.53 0.84
N GLN A 83 -17.50 10.93 -0.19
CA GLN A 83 -16.99 11.07 -1.55
C GLN A 83 -15.86 12.11 -1.62
N CYS A 84 -16.04 13.28 -1.00
CA CYS A 84 -14.97 14.29 -0.92
C CYS A 84 -13.69 13.74 -0.25
N CYS A 85 -13.84 12.97 0.83
CA CYS A 85 -12.71 12.35 1.52
C CYS A 85 -12.03 11.27 0.66
N ASN A 86 -12.82 10.45 -0.06
CA ASN A 86 -12.33 9.46 -1.00
C ASN A 86 -11.52 10.12 -2.14
N ASP A 87 -12.06 11.18 -2.75
CA ASP A 87 -11.44 11.89 -3.88
C ASP A 87 -10.14 12.60 -3.46
N LEU A 88 -10.11 13.12 -2.22
CA LEU A 88 -8.91 13.69 -1.63
C LEU A 88 -7.81 12.64 -1.43
N VAL A 89 -8.15 11.48 -0.87
CA VAL A 89 -7.19 10.39 -0.68
C VAL A 89 -6.70 9.86 -2.03
N LEU A 90 -7.60 9.71 -3.01
CA LEU A 90 -7.25 9.37 -4.39
C LEU A 90 -6.24 10.37 -4.96
N THR A 91 -6.50 11.67 -4.80
CA THR A 91 -5.59 12.73 -5.26
C THR A 91 -4.20 12.58 -4.64
N TRP A 92 -4.12 12.34 -3.33
CA TRP A 92 -2.83 12.14 -2.66
C TRP A 92 -2.09 10.88 -3.13
N ILE A 93 -2.82 9.80 -3.38
CA ILE A 93 -2.23 8.58 -3.94
C ILE A 93 -1.70 8.87 -5.35
N LEU A 94 -2.51 9.44 -6.24
CA LEU A 94 -2.13 9.73 -7.62
C LEU A 94 -0.93 10.70 -7.70
N HIS A 95 -0.88 11.74 -6.86
CA HIS A 95 0.24 12.67 -6.79
C HIS A 95 1.53 12.05 -6.23
N SER A 96 1.43 10.91 -5.57
CA SER A 96 2.57 10.19 -5.00
C SER A 96 3.09 9.06 -5.88
N ILE A 97 2.62 8.94 -7.13
CA ILE A 97 2.97 7.85 -8.06
C ILE A 97 3.60 8.45 -9.32
N HIS A 98 4.65 7.81 -9.85
CA HIS A 98 5.23 8.21 -11.11
C HIS A 98 4.26 7.98 -12.27
N THR A 99 4.22 8.91 -13.24
CA THR A 99 3.23 8.93 -14.33
C THR A 99 3.17 7.65 -15.18
N ASP A 100 4.26 6.89 -15.20
CA ASP A 100 4.33 5.62 -15.94
C ASP A 100 3.48 4.52 -15.32
N ILE A 101 3.26 4.56 -14.01
CA ILE A 101 2.42 3.63 -13.26
C ILE A 101 0.97 4.13 -13.25
N THR A 102 0.77 5.46 -13.23
CA THR A 102 -0.55 6.11 -13.19
C THR A 102 -1.46 5.74 -14.36
N ARG A 103 -0.92 5.38 -15.53
CA ARG A 103 -1.71 5.04 -16.74
C ARG A 103 -2.72 3.91 -16.52
N ASN A 104 -2.48 3.03 -15.56
CA ASN A 104 -3.37 1.90 -15.26
C ASN A 104 -4.42 2.24 -14.18
N ILE A 105 -4.30 3.38 -13.49
CA ILE A 105 -5.03 3.68 -12.25
C ILE A 105 -6.23 4.62 -12.48
N ILE A 106 -6.31 5.28 -13.63
CA ILE A 106 -7.30 6.33 -13.92
C ILE A 106 -8.76 5.80 -13.97
N PHE A 107 -8.95 4.47 -13.96
CA PHE A 107 -10.26 3.83 -14.13
C PHE A 107 -10.96 3.42 -12.83
N PHE A 108 -10.39 3.72 -11.66
CA PHE A 108 -10.94 3.26 -10.38
C PHE A 108 -11.75 4.33 -9.65
N ASP A 109 -12.91 3.92 -9.12
CA ASP A 109 -13.86 4.82 -8.46
C ASP A 109 -13.51 5.14 -6.99
N THR A 110 -12.68 4.30 -6.33
CA THR A 110 -12.39 4.46 -4.90
C THR A 110 -10.91 4.33 -4.56
N ALA A 111 -10.50 5.04 -3.50
CA ALA A 111 -9.15 4.94 -2.94
C ALA A 111 -8.80 3.51 -2.53
N ALA A 112 -9.77 2.78 -1.95
CA ALA A 112 -9.60 1.37 -1.59
C ALA A 112 -9.31 0.49 -2.81
N THR A 113 -10.04 0.68 -3.91
CA THR A 113 -9.81 -0.11 -5.14
C THR A 113 -8.44 0.17 -5.75
N VAL A 114 -8.01 1.43 -5.81
CA VAL A 114 -6.67 1.80 -6.27
C VAL A 114 -5.60 1.19 -5.39
N TRP A 115 -5.78 1.27 -4.06
CA TRP A 115 -4.84 0.74 -3.10
C TRP A 115 -4.65 -0.78 -3.24
N SER A 116 -5.77 -1.51 -3.38
CA SER A 116 -5.76 -2.96 -3.59
C SER A 116 -5.08 -3.34 -4.91
N ASP A 117 -5.37 -2.65 -6.00
CA ASP A 117 -4.78 -2.95 -7.31
C ASP A 117 -3.25 -2.74 -7.31
N LEU A 118 -2.79 -1.64 -6.71
CA LEU A 118 -1.35 -1.39 -6.49
C LEU A 118 -0.71 -2.51 -5.68
N GLN A 119 -1.33 -2.89 -4.56
CA GLN A 119 -0.82 -3.97 -3.72
C GLN A 119 -0.71 -5.28 -4.47
N ASP A 120 -1.73 -5.64 -5.26
CA ASP A 120 -1.76 -6.86 -6.04
C ASP A 120 -0.74 -6.84 -7.17
N GLN A 121 -0.58 -5.72 -7.87
CA GLN A 121 0.42 -5.54 -8.92
C GLN A 121 1.83 -5.78 -8.38
N PHE A 122 2.21 -5.09 -7.31
CA PHE A 122 3.57 -5.18 -6.76
C PHE A 122 3.84 -6.49 -6.02
N SER A 123 2.80 -7.12 -5.46
CA SER A 123 2.91 -8.48 -4.91
C SER A 123 3.21 -9.51 -6.01
N ARG A 124 2.55 -9.40 -7.16
CA ARG A 124 2.83 -10.26 -8.33
C ARG A 124 4.25 -10.03 -8.84
N GLU A 125 4.69 -8.79 -8.95
CA GLU A 125 6.04 -8.44 -9.42
C GLU A 125 7.13 -9.03 -8.52
N MET A 126 6.99 -8.94 -7.19
CA MET A 126 7.93 -9.58 -6.26
C MET A 126 8.01 -11.10 -6.45
N ILE A 127 6.87 -11.77 -6.64
CA ILE A 127 6.82 -13.22 -6.89
C ILE A 127 7.51 -13.56 -8.22
N GLN A 128 7.27 -12.77 -9.27
CA GLN A 128 7.91 -12.97 -10.57
C GLN A 128 9.43 -12.81 -10.52
N GLU A 129 9.94 -11.82 -9.79
CA GLU A 129 11.39 -11.64 -9.63
C GLU A 129 12.05 -12.78 -8.86
N SER A 130 11.39 -13.31 -7.83
CA SER A 130 11.86 -14.52 -7.12
C SER A 130 11.95 -15.72 -8.08
N ILE A 131 10.90 -15.95 -8.88
CA ILE A 131 10.86 -17.06 -9.84
C ILE A 131 11.92 -16.90 -10.93
N LYS A 132 12.17 -15.68 -11.42
CA LYS A 132 13.23 -15.40 -12.40
C LYS A 132 14.61 -15.65 -11.81
N SER A 133 14.85 -15.22 -10.57
CA SER A 133 16.11 -15.44 -9.85
C SER A 133 16.40 -16.93 -9.65
N ASP A 134 15.39 -17.71 -9.26
CA ASP A 134 15.51 -19.15 -9.07
C ASP A 134 15.77 -19.88 -10.40
N LYS A 135 15.06 -19.50 -11.49
CA LYS A 135 15.29 -20.05 -12.84
C LYS A 135 16.68 -19.70 -13.38
N LYS A 136 17.18 -18.49 -13.13
CA LYS A 136 18.54 -18.08 -13.52
C LYS A 136 19.59 -18.91 -12.79
N SER A 137 19.41 -19.13 -11.49
CA SER A 137 20.30 -19.94 -10.66
C SER A 137 20.31 -21.41 -11.09
N LEU A 138 19.15 -21.96 -11.46
CA LEU A 138 19.03 -23.32 -12.00
C LEU A 138 19.71 -23.47 -13.38
N ASN A 139 19.60 -22.47 -14.25
CA ASN A 139 20.27 -22.49 -15.56
C ASN A 139 21.79 -22.34 -15.47
N VAL A 140 22.30 -21.56 -14.51
CA VAL A 140 23.74 -21.45 -14.23
C VAL A 140 24.30 -22.78 -13.69
N ALA A 141 23.55 -23.48 -12.84
CA ALA A 141 23.95 -24.79 -12.33
C ALA A 141 23.93 -25.91 -13.38
N LYS A 142 23.24 -25.71 -14.52
CA LYS A 142 23.12 -26.68 -15.61
C LYS A 142 24.08 -26.42 -16.78
N ALA A 143 24.93 -25.39 -16.70
CA ALA A 143 25.98 -25.17 -17.69
C ALA A 143 26.97 -26.36 -17.65
N PRO A 144 27.20 -27.08 -18.76
CA PRO A 144 28.15 -28.19 -18.77
C PRO A 144 29.55 -27.65 -18.46
N SER A 145 30.12 -28.14 -17.36
CA SER A 145 31.52 -27.92 -17.01
C SER A 145 32.40 -28.34 -18.19
N LEU A 146 32.97 -27.37 -18.91
CA LEU A 146 33.98 -27.61 -19.96
C LEU A 146 35.36 -27.92 -19.37
N PHE A 147 35.43 -28.44 -18.14
CA PHE A 147 36.67 -28.95 -17.56
C PHE A 147 36.64 -30.47 -17.50
N LEU A 148 37.18 -31.09 -18.56
CA LEU A 148 38.15 -32.19 -18.55
C LEU A 148 38.07 -32.98 -19.87
N ARG A 149 38.78 -32.50 -20.89
CA ARG A 149 39.22 -33.34 -22.02
C ARG A 149 40.71 -33.12 -22.29
N ILE A 150 41.53 -33.60 -21.37
CA ILE A 150 42.89 -34.01 -21.69
C ILE A 150 42.92 -35.53 -21.53
N THR A 151 42.48 -36.24 -22.57
CA THR A 151 42.80 -37.66 -22.73
C THR A 151 44.25 -37.76 -23.16
N LEU A 152 45.04 -38.37 -22.28
CA LEU A 152 46.39 -38.93 -22.46
C LEU A 152 46.78 -39.19 -23.92
N ASP A 153 47.80 -38.47 -24.39
CA ASP A 153 48.60 -38.88 -25.54
C ASP A 153 49.73 -39.79 -25.02
N SER A 154 49.55 -41.11 -25.20
CA SER A 154 50.61 -42.11 -25.02
C SER A 154 50.96 -42.66 -26.39
N ARG A 155 51.85 -41.99 -27.12
CA ARG A 155 52.65 -42.55 -28.21
C ARG A 155 53.75 -41.57 -28.62
N ASP A 156 54.93 -41.72 -28.01
CA ASP A 156 56.22 -41.77 -28.72
C ASP A 156 57.36 -41.57 -27.71
N PHE A 157 57.88 -42.67 -27.18
CA PHE A 157 59.31 -42.80 -26.92
C PHE A 157 59.71 -44.22 -27.31
N GLY A 158 59.95 -44.37 -28.62
CA GLY A 158 60.61 -45.52 -29.18
C GLY A 158 62.05 -45.61 -28.66
N MET A 159 62.47 -46.84 -28.38
CA MET A 159 63.85 -47.23 -28.15
C MET A 159 64.75 -46.78 -29.32
N ASN A 160 65.89 -46.17 -29.00
CA ASN A 160 67.18 -46.50 -29.60
C ASN A 160 68.31 -45.98 -28.70
#